data_AF-A0A9E5GUQ9-F1
#
_entry.id   AF-A0A9E5GUQ9-F1
#
_cell.length_a   1.000
_cell.length_b   1.000
_cell.length_c   1.000
_cell.angle_alpha   90.00
_cell.angle_beta   90.00
_cell.angle_gamma   90.00
#
_symmetry.space_group_name_H-M   'P 1'
#
loop_
_entity.id
_entity.type
_entity.pdbx_description
1 polymer ?
#
loop_
_entity_poly.entity_id
_entity_poly.type
_entity_poly.pdbx_seq_one_letter_code
_entity_poly.pdbx_strand_id
1 'polypeptide(L)'
;MKNLILIVTLLIIGAPEMGHAQTPVSSEMANQYFANCKMNKDPRFATEVQEMFCACTAVKMTEGFTVEDMQTMGQQNQAGRDATNKLIINIYAPCIQYPARAYHYSTCVQNPKTKMLGKNVDGLCGCAADNVATHLQQNAQNLFRQILAQNPNVGDPMQALYDSPSFQQVAQSKLMSCVGR
;
A
#
# COMPACT_ATOMS: atom_id res chain seq x y z
N MET A 1 -15.07 11.19 -73.36
CA MET A 1 -15.95 10.18 -72.70
C MET A 1 -15.00 9.17 -72.02
N LYS A 2 -14.35 9.42 -70.86
CA LYS A 2 -14.80 9.59 -69.46
C LYS A 2 -15.77 8.48 -69.00
N ASN A 3 -15.23 7.41 -68.40
CA ASN A 3 -15.91 6.43 -67.54
C ASN A 3 -14.86 5.85 -66.58
N LEU A 4 -14.78 6.32 -65.33
CA LEU A 4 -15.52 5.92 -64.11
C LEU A 4 -14.79 4.81 -63.34
N ILE A 5 -13.86 5.22 -62.47
CA ILE A 5 -13.23 4.38 -61.44
C ILE A 5 -14.13 4.43 -60.21
N LEU A 6 -14.70 3.29 -59.82
CA LEU A 6 -15.53 3.12 -58.63
C LEU A 6 -14.62 2.88 -57.42
N ILE A 7 -14.44 3.90 -56.57
CA ILE A 7 -13.77 3.77 -55.27
C ILE A 7 -14.84 3.39 -54.25
N VAL A 8 -14.76 2.15 -53.73
CA VAL A 8 -15.59 1.68 -52.62
C VAL A 8 -14.91 2.12 -51.32
N THR A 9 -15.41 3.21 -50.74
CA THR A 9 -14.98 3.70 -49.44
C THR A 9 -15.65 2.87 -48.34
N LEU A 10 -14.89 1.97 -47.71
CA LEU A 10 -15.32 1.19 -46.56
C LEU A 10 -15.44 2.13 -45.34
N LEU A 11 -16.67 2.50 -44.98
CA LEU A 11 -16.98 3.22 -43.74
C LEU A 11 -16.75 2.26 -42.55
N ILE A 12 -15.58 2.35 -41.93
CA ILE A 12 -15.30 1.74 -40.64
C ILE A 12 -16.12 2.50 -39.59
N ILE A 13 -17.27 1.96 -39.22
CA ILE A 13 -18.07 2.43 -38.10
C ILE A 13 -17.29 2.03 -36.84
N GLY A 14 -16.44 2.93 -36.35
CA GLY A 14 -15.84 2.82 -35.02
C GLY A 14 -16.96 2.91 -33.99
N ALA A 15 -17.31 1.79 -33.37
CA ALA A 15 -18.18 1.79 -32.19
C ALA A 15 -17.48 2.63 -31.10
N PRO A 16 -18.13 3.64 -30.52
CA PRO A 16 -17.57 4.35 -29.39
C PRO A 16 -17.46 3.35 -28.24
N GLU A 17 -16.23 3.09 -27.76
CA GLU A 17 -16.04 2.44 -26.48
C GLU A 17 -16.72 3.32 -25.43
N MET A 18 -17.89 2.88 -24.96
CA MET A 18 -18.56 3.51 -23.84
C MET A 18 -17.66 3.32 -22.62
N GLY A 19 -16.87 4.33 -22.30
CA GLY A 19 -16.12 4.36 -21.05
C GLY A 19 -17.11 4.24 -19.90
N HIS A 20 -17.14 3.06 -19.27
CA HIS A 20 -17.90 2.87 -18.04
C HIS A 20 -17.29 3.79 -16.98
N ALA A 21 -18.06 4.79 -16.55
CA ALA A 21 -17.65 5.66 -15.47
C ALA A 21 -17.41 4.83 -14.20
N GLN A 22 -16.26 5.00 -13.56
CA GLN A 22 -15.93 4.31 -12.32
C GLN A 22 -16.78 4.83 -11.17
N THR A 23 -17.33 3.93 -10.35
CA THR A 23 -18.19 4.28 -9.22
C THR A 23 -17.34 4.51 -7.96
N PRO A 24 -17.37 5.70 -7.35
CA PRO A 24 -16.62 5.96 -6.12
C PRO A 24 -17.11 5.11 -4.95
N VAL A 25 -16.20 4.77 -4.02
CA VAL A 25 -16.56 4.11 -2.77
C VAL A 25 -17.30 5.10 -1.85
N SER A 26 -18.50 4.72 -1.39
CA SER A 26 -19.29 5.55 -0.48
C SER A 26 -18.76 5.50 0.96
N SER A 27 -19.13 6.48 1.77
CA SER A 27 -18.80 6.50 3.20
C SER A 27 -19.35 5.28 3.95
N GLU A 28 -20.51 4.77 3.55
CA GLU A 28 -21.10 3.56 4.15
C GLU A 28 -20.25 2.32 3.87
N MET A 29 -19.79 2.16 2.62
CA MET A 29 -18.87 1.08 2.25
C MET A 29 -17.52 1.19 2.98
N ALA A 30 -16.98 2.41 3.11
CA ALA A 30 -15.75 2.65 3.86
C ALA A 30 -15.91 2.31 5.36
N ASN A 31 -17.04 2.67 5.97
CA ASN A 31 -17.35 2.33 7.37
C ASN A 31 -17.48 0.81 7.55
N GLN A 32 -18.09 0.11 6.60
CA GLN A 32 -18.18 -1.34 6.65
C GLN A 32 -16.81 -2.00 6.47
N TYR A 33 -15.98 -1.48 5.57
CA TYR A 33 -14.59 -1.92 5.45
C TYR A 33 -13.81 -1.72 6.76
N PHE A 34 -13.94 -0.55 7.41
CA PHE A 34 -13.32 -0.27 8.71
C PHE A 34 -13.72 -1.30 9.78
N ALA A 35 -15.02 -1.58 9.90
CA ALA A 35 -15.54 -2.56 10.84
C ALA A 35 -14.94 -3.96 10.58
N ASN A 36 -14.93 -4.40 9.31
CA ASN A 36 -14.37 -5.69 8.92
C ASN A 36 -12.86 -5.75 9.15
N CYS A 37 -12.13 -4.69 8.85
CA CYS A 37 -10.68 -4.60 9.05
C CYS A 37 -10.31 -4.71 10.53
N LYS A 38 -11.10 -4.11 11.44
CA LYS A 38 -10.88 -4.24 12.89
C LYS A 38 -11.16 -5.64 13.43
N MET A 39 -12.17 -6.33 12.88
CA MET A 39 -12.52 -7.69 13.28
C MET A 39 -11.48 -8.73 12.82
N ASN A 40 -10.91 -8.54 11.62
CA ASN A 40 -9.89 -9.42 11.06
C ASN A 40 -8.49 -9.00 11.52
N LYS A 41 -8.24 -9.19 12.83
CA LYS A 41 -7.01 -8.72 13.46
C LYS A 41 -5.78 -9.46 12.94
N ASP A 42 -4.77 -8.70 12.49
CA ASP A 42 -3.44 -9.24 12.23
C ASP A 42 -2.73 -9.51 13.57
N PRO A 43 -2.24 -10.74 13.83
CA PRO A 43 -1.60 -11.08 15.10
C PRO A 43 -0.30 -10.30 15.37
N ARG A 44 0.28 -9.66 14.35
CA ARG A 44 1.48 -8.82 14.47
C ARG A 44 1.19 -7.45 15.07
N PHE A 45 -0.07 -7.01 15.11
CA PHE A 45 -0.44 -5.65 15.50
C PHE A 45 -1.20 -5.60 16.83
N ALA A 46 -0.85 -4.63 17.66
CA ALA A 46 -1.67 -4.22 18.79
C ALA A 46 -3.04 -3.70 18.28
N THR A 47 -4.09 -3.84 19.10
CA THR A 47 -5.45 -3.45 18.71
C THR A 47 -5.54 -1.99 18.28
N GLU A 48 -4.89 -1.09 19.01
CA GLU A 48 -4.84 0.35 18.70
C GLU A 48 -4.14 0.64 17.37
N VAL A 49 -3.08 -0.09 17.04
CA VAL A 49 -2.36 0.04 15.77
C VAL A 49 -3.20 -0.46 14.61
N GLN A 50 -3.89 -1.59 14.79
CA GLN A 50 -4.86 -2.10 13.81
C GLN A 50 -5.97 -1.07 13.55
N GLU A 51 -6.54 -0.49 14.60
CA GLU A 51 -7.60 0.51 14.48
C GLU A 51 -7.15 1.75 13.70
N MET A 52 -5.96 2.29 14.01
CA MET A 52 -5.39 3.42 13.27
C MET A 52 -5.14 3.08 11.80
N PHE A 53 -4.60 1.89 11.53
CA PHE A 53 -4.39 1.41 10.16
C PHE A 53 -5.72 1.30 9.40
N CYS A 54 -6.70 0.61 9.98
CA CYS A 54 -8.02 0.43 9.39
C CYS A 54 -8.76 1.74 9.14
N ALA A 55 -8.67 2.70 10.08
CA ALA A 55 -9.31 4.00 9.93
C ALA A 55 -8.70 4.76 8.74
N CYS A 56 -7.36 4.78 8.66
CA CYS A 56 -6.65 5.42 7.55
C CYS A 56 -7.00 4.77 6.21
N THR A 57 -6.97 3.42 6.12
CA THR A 57 -7.25 2.71 4.88
C THR A 57 -8.71 2.89 4.45
N ALA A 58 -9.67 2.92 5.37
CA ALA A 58 -11.06 3.21 5.08
C ALA A 58 -11.26 4.59 4.42
N VAL A 59 -10.60 5.63 4.95
CA VAL A 59 -10.61 6.96 4.33
C VAL A 59 -10.00 6.91 2.94
N LYS A 60 -8.83 6.26 2.78
CA LYS A 60 -8.17 6.17 1.48
C LYS A 60 -8.99 5.43 0.44
N MET A 61 -9.83 4.46 0.83
CA MET A 61 -10.73 3.79 -0.12
C MET A 61 -11.71 4.75 -0.79
N THR A 62 -12.19 5.77 -0.07
CA THR A 62 -13.06 6.80 -0.64
C THR A 62 -12.34 7.73 -1.62
N GLU A 63 -11.01 7.83 -1.51
CA GLU A 63 -10.19 8.75 -2.30
C GLU A 63 -9.56 8.08 -3.54
N GLY A 64 -9.22 6.78 -3.45
CA GLY A 64 -8.31 6.12 -4.39
C GLY A 64 -8.75 4.75 -4.90
N PHE A 65 -9.98 4.32 -4.59
CA PHE A 65 -10.53 3.04 -5.01
C PHE A 65 -11.97 3.18 -5.53
N THR A 66 -12.42 2.19 -6.28
CA THR A 66 -13.76 2.16 -6.88
C THR A 66 -14.48 0.87 -6.57
N VAL A 67 -15.80 0.86 -6.74
CA VAL A 67 -16.61 -0.35 -6.56
C VAL A 67 -16.21 -1.43 -7.58
N GLU A 68 -15.87 -1.04 -8.81
CA GLU A 68 -15.40 -1.96 -9.85
C GLU A 68 -14.04 -2.56 -9.49
N ASP A 69 -13.13 -1.78 -8.89
CA ASP A 69 -11.86 -2.33 -8.40
C ASP A 69 -12.11 -3.41 -7.34
N MET A 70 -13.03 -3.19 -6.39
CA MET A 70 -13.39 -4.18 -5.36
C MET A 70 -13.93 -5.48 -5.97
N GLN A 71 -14.82 -5.36 -6.96
CA GLN A 71 -15.39 -6.51 -7.65
C GLN A 71 -14.33 -7.25 -8.46
N THR A 72 -13.43 -6.50 -9.11
CA THR A 72 -12.38 -7.05 -9.96
C THR A 72 -11.31 -7.78 -9.15
N MET A 73 -11.00 -7.29 -7.94
CA MET A 73 -9.99 -7.88 -7.07
C MET A 73 -10.21 -9.37 -6.75
N GLY A 74 -11.47 -9.84 -6.76
CA GLY A 74 -11.81 -11.25 -6.56
C GLY A 74 -11.48 -12.17 -7.75
N GLN A 75 -11.07 -11.62 -8.89
CA GLN A 75 -10.77 -12.39 -10.09
C GLN A 75 -9.35 -12.95 -10.08
N GLN A 76 -9.19 -14.21 -10.48
CA GLN A 76 -7.87 -14.89 -10.55
C GLN A 76 -7.14 -14.61 -11.89
N ASN A 77 -7.17 -13.37 -12.36
CA ASN A 77 -6.60 -12.95 -13.65
C ASN A 77 -5.74 -11.68 -13.49
N GLN A 78 -5.25 -11.11 -14.61
CA GLN A 78 -4.43 -9.90 -14.56
C GLN A 78 -5.19 -8.70 -14.01
N ALA A 79 -6.47 -8.54 -14.35
CA ALA A 79 -7.27 -7.43 -13.85
C ALA A 79 -7.43 -7.49 -12.32
N GLY A 80 -7.67 -8.68 -11.76
CA GLY A 80 -7.73 -8.87 -10.31
C GLY A 80 -6.39 -8.59 -9.61
N ARG A 81 -5.28 -8.96 -10.24
CA ARG A 81 -3.93 -8.56 -9.76
C ARG A 81 -3.73 -7.05 -9.81
N ASP A 82 -4.12 -6.39 -10.88
CA ASP A 82 -3.97 -4.94 -11.03
C ASP A 82 -4.83 -4.19 -10.00
N ALA A 83 -6.06 -4.64 -9.74
CA ALA A 83 -6.91 -4.12 -8.67
C ALA A 83 -6.30 -4.33 -7.28
N THR A 84 -5.70 -5.51 -7.03
CA THR A 84 -4.97 -5.79 -5.78
C THR A 84 -3.76 -4.87 -5.62
N ASN A 85 -2.98 -4.68 -6.68
CA ASN A 85 -1.83 -3.78 -6.69
C ASN A 85 -2.24 -2.33 -6.45
N LYS A 86 -3.37 -1.91 -7.03
CA LYS A 86 -3.99 -0.61 -6.77
C LYS A 86 -4.36 -0.45 -5.29
N LEU A 87 -4.96 -1.46 -4.66
CA LEU A 87 -5.25 -1.46 -3.23
C LEU A 87 -3.95 -1.27 -2.41
N ILE A 88 -2.91 -2.05 -2.70
CA ILE A 88 -1.63 -1.96 -1.99
C ILE A 88 -1.04 -0.55 -2.10
N ILE A 89 -0.97 0.00 -3.31
CA ILE A 89 -0.30 1.28 -3.57
C ILE A 89 -1.14 2.47 -3.08
N ASN A 90 -2.44 2.50 -3.36
CA ASN A 90 -3.24 3.68 -3.11
C ASN A 90 -3.87 3.68 -1.71
N ILE A 91 -4.13 2.50 -1.15
CA ILE A 91 -4.87 2.36 0.11
C ILE A 91 -3.93 1.98 1.25
N TYR A 92 -3.14 0.92 1.10
CA TYR A 92 -2.30 0.44 2.22
C TYR A 92 -1.05 1.29 2.40
N ALA A 93 -0.35 1.62 1.32
CA ALA A 93 0.92 2.33 1.40
C ALA A 93 0.84 3.67 2.15
N PRO A 94 -0.18 4.54 1.95
CA PRO A 94 -0.31 5.81 2.70
C PRO A 94 -0.62 5.64 4.19
N CYS A 95 -0.96 4.43 4.62
CA CYS A 95 -1.35 4.09 5.99
C CYS A 95 -0.34 3.19 6.69
N ILE A 96 0.65 2.68 5.96
CA ILE A 96 1.57 1.65 6.41
C ILE A 96 2.50 2.12 7.55
N GLN A 97 2.66 3.44 7.71
CA GLN A 97 3.46 4.04 8.78
C GLN A 97 3.00 3.61 10.18
N TYR A 98 1.70 3.38 10.40
CA TYR A 98 1.20 3.00 11.73
C TYR A 98 1.71 1.62 12.15
N PRO A 99 1.43 0.53 11.39
CA PRO A 99 1.98 -0.78 11.73
C PRO A 99 3.51 -0.83 11.64
N ALA A 100 4.12 -0.11 10.69
CA ALA A 100 5.57 -0.10 10.57
C ALA A 100 6.26 0.53 11.78
N ARG A 101 5.75 1.66 12.30
CA ARG A 101 6.28 2.29 13.52
C ARG A 101 6.27 1.31 14.69
N ALA A 102 5.11 0.69 14.94
CA ALA A 102 4.93 -0.23 16.06
C ALA A 102 5.85 -1.46 15.93
N TYR A 103 5.93 -2.03 14.73
CA TYR A 103 6.82 -3.15 14.43
C TYR A 103 8.29 -2.78 14.66
N HIS A 104 8.76 -1.65 14.12
CA HIS A 104 10.15 -1.24 14.27
C HIS A 104 10.52 -0.90 15.71
N TYR A 105 9.62 -0.26 16.46
CA TYR A 105 9.83 -0.04 17.90
C TYR A 105 9.98 -1.38 18.63
N SER A 106 9.00 -2.26 18.47
CA SER A 106 8.94 -3.57 19.15
C SER A 106 10.17 -4.43 18.84
N THR A 107 10.52 -4.55 17.55
CA THR A 107 11.71 -5.30 17.11
C THR A 107 13.00 -4.68 17.63
N CYS A 108 13.08 -3.34 17.69
CA CYS A 108 14.25 -2.64 18.18
C CYS A 108 14.49 -2.89 19.67
N VAL A 109 13.46 -2.75 20.52
CA VAL A 109 13.60 -2.92 21.98
C VAL A 109 13.86 -4.39 22.37
N GLN A 110 13.35 -5.34 21.59
CA GLN A 110 13.55 -6.77 21.81
C GLN A 110 14.93 -7.26 21.32
N ASN A 111 15.60 -6.53 20.43
CA ASN A 111 16.89 -6.95 19.87
C ASN A 111 18.05 -6.70 20.87
N PRO A 112 18.77 -7.75 21.30
CA PRO A 112 19.89 -7.60 22.24
C PRO A 112 21.03 -6.70 21.72
N LYS A 113 21.24 -6.63 20.40
CA LYS A 113 22.28 -5.78 19.81
C LYS A 113 21.97 -4.29 20.01
N THR A 114 20.70 -3.91 20.01
CA THR A 114 20.28 -2.52 20.28
C THR A 114 20.69 -2.08 21.68
N LYS A 115 20.63 -2.99 22.66
CA LYS A 115 21.05 -2.71 24.05
C LYS A 115 22.53 -2.35 24.17
N MET A 116 23.34 -2.75 23.18
CA MET A 116 24.77 -2.40 23.13
C MET A 116 25.02 -1.02 22.52
N LEU A 117 24.03 -0.43 21.83
CA LEU A 117 24.17 0.85 21.13
C LEU A 117 23.93 2.07 22.03
N GLY A 118 23.39 1.90 23.23
CA GLY A 118 23.15 3.01 24.15
C GLY A 118 22.45 2.58 25.44
N LYS A 119 22.48 3.47 26.44
CA LYS A 119 21.82 3.26 27.74
C LYS A 119 20.31 3.55 27.68
N ASN A 120 19.87 4.39 26.75
CA ASN A 120 18.48 4.80 26.55
C ASN A 120 17.86 4.04 25.37
N VAL A 121 17.55 2.76 25.56
CA VAL A 121 17.01 1.90 24.48
C VAL A 121 15.65 2.40 23.99
N ASP A 122 14.78 2.85 24.90
CA ASP A 122 13.45 3.35 24.54
C ASP A 122 13.54 4.62 23.69
N GLY A 123 14.40 5.57 24.05
CA GLY A 123 14.63 6.79 23.26
C GLY A 123 15.24 6.49 21.88
N LEU A 124 16.22 5.59 21.82
CA LEU A 124 16.81 5.12 20.56
C LEU A 124 15.77 4.48 19.65
N CYS A 125 14.98 3.54 20.18
CA CYS A 125 13.98 2.80 19.42
C CYS A 125 12.78 3.65 19.03
N GLY A 126 12.35 4.57 19.89
CA GLY A 126 11.32 5.57 19.57
C GLY A 126 11.74 6.43 18.39
N CYS A 127 12.94 7.02 18.46
CA CYS A 127 13.51 7.81 17.36
C CYS A 127 13.62 7.01 16.05
N ALA A 128 14.13 5.78 16.11
CA ALA A 128 14.30 4.94 14.93
C ALA A 128 12.93 4.60 14.29
N ALA A 129 11.95 4.22 15.10
CA ALA A 129 10.60 3.91 14.64
C ALA A 129 9.91 5.13 14.02
N ASP A 130 10.02 6.31 14.63
CA ASP A 130 9.46 7.57 14.11
C ASP A 130 10.09 7.95 12.76
N ASN A 131 11.41 7.80 12.63
CA ASN A 131 12.13 8.09 11.41
C ASN A 131 11.74 7.13 10.25
N VAL A 132 11.52 5.85 10.56
CA VAL A 132 11.03 4.88 9.57
C VAL A 132 9.58 5.19 9.16
N ALA A 133 8.71 5.45 10.14
CA ALA A 133 7.32 5.80 9.91
C ALA A 133 7.19 7.03 9.01
N THR A 134 7.97 8.08 9.31
CA THR A 134 8.03 9.31 8.51
C THR A 134 8.49 9.04 7.08
N HIS A 135 9.51 8.20 6.90
CA HIS A 135 9.97 7.82 5.56
C HIS A 135 8.87 7.11 4.77
N LEU A 136 8.17 6.15 5.39
CA LEU A 136 7.08 5.42 4.75
C LEU A 136 5.89 6.31 4.42
N GLN A 137 5.50 7.22 5.32
CA GLN A 137 4.45 8.19 5.04
C GLN A 137 4.71 9.00 3.76
N GLN A 138 5.98 9.30 3.47
CA GLN A 138 6.38 10.09 2.30
C GLN A 138 6.64 9.25 1.04
N ASN A 139 7.11 8.01 1.19
CA ASN A 139 7.72 7.24 0.10
C ASN A 139 7.05 5.89 -0.17
N ALA A 140 6.16 5.41 0.69
CA ALA A 140 5.64 4.04 0.63
C ALA A 140 4.98 3.74 -0.72
N GLN A 141 4.22 4.67 -1.31
CA GLN A 141 3.59 4.43 -2.61
C GLN A 141 4.62 4.13 -3.71
N ASN A 142 5.71 4.91 -3.77
CA ASN A 142 6.78 4.69 -4.74
C ASN A 142 7.52 3.37 -4.47
N LEU A 143 7.76 3.07 -3.20
CA LEU A 143 8.40 1.82 -2.78
C LEU A 143 7.56 0.61 -3.19
N PHE A 144 6.24 0.64 -2.96
CA PHE A 144 5.35 -0.44 -3.37
C PHE A 144 5.22 -0.56 -4.89
N ARG A 145 5.25 0.55 -5.65
CA ARG A 145 5.32 0.48 -7.12
C ARG A 145 6.56 -0.29 -7.58
N GLN A 146 7.72 -0.05 -6.95
CA GLN A 146 8.96 -0.78 -7.27
C GLN A 146 8.89 -2.25 -6.87
N ILE A 147 8.40 -2.55 -5.66
CA ILE A 147 8.22 -3.93 -5.17
C ILE A 147 7.30 -4.71 -6.12
N LEU A 148 6.15 -4.13 -6.49
CA LEU A 148 5.15 -4.79 -7.33
C LEU A 148 5.57 -4.92 -8.79
N ALA A 149 6.44 -4.03 -9.28
CA ALA A 149 7.06 -4.19 -10.60
C ALA A 149 8.02 -5.40 -10.65
N GLN A 150 8.64 -5.76 -9.53
CA GLN A 150 9.55 -6.92 -9.43
C GLN A 150 8.79 -8.21 -9.09
N ASN A 151 7.76 -8.11 -8.24
CA ASN A 151 6.89 -9.21 -7.87
C ASN A 151 5.43 -8.73 -7.83
N PRO A 152 4.64 -8.93 -8.91
CA PRO A 152 3.24 -8.48 -8.93
C PRO A 152 2.30 -9.37 -8.11
N ASN A 153 2.79 -10.47 -7.51
CA ASN A 153 1.99 -11.44 -6.77
C ASN A 153 2.26 -11.36 -5.26
N VAL A 154 2.36 -10.14 -4.72
CA VAL A 154 2.54 -9.92 -3.29
C VAL A 154 1.28 -10.34 -2.53
N GLY A 155 1.40 -11.39 -1.72
CA GLY A 155 0.33 -11.82 -0.81
C GLY A 155 0.24 -10.98 0.47
N ASP A 156 1.40 -10.63 1.05
CA ASP A 156 1.50 -9.79 2.24
C ASP A 156 2.36 -8.55 1.96
N PRO A 157 1.75 -7.35 1.86
CA PRO A 157 2.46 -6.11 1.61
C PRO A 157 3.49 -5.76 2.69
N MET A 158 3.24 -6.09 3.95
CA MET A 158 4.19 -5.83 5.03
C MET A 158 5.43 -6.72 4.90
N GLN A 159 5.22 -8.00 4.61
CA GLN A 159 6.32 -8.93 4.37
C GLN A 159 7.16 -8.49 3.16
N ALA A 160 6.51 -8.17 2.04
CA ALA A 160 7.19 -7.70 0.84
C ALA A 160 7.97 -6.40 1.05
N LEU A 161 7.45 -5.49 1.88
CA LEU A 161 8.16 -4.28 2.30
C LEU A 161 9.44 -4.61 3.09
N TYR A 162 9.36 -5.53 4.06
CA TYR A 162 10.50 -5.88 4.90
C TYR A 162 11.54 -6.76 4.22
N ASP A 163 11.14 -7.51 3.21
CA ASP A 163 12.05 -8.29 2.38
C ASP A 163 12.77 -7.43 1.32
N SER A 164 12.31 -6.20 1.11
CA SER A 164 12.94 -5.26 0.18
C SER A 164 14.33 -4.81 0.67
N PRO A 165 15.42 -5.11 -0.07
CA PRO A 165 16.77 -4.70 0.34
C PRO A 165 16.93 -3.19 0.47
N SER A 166 16.26 -2.41 -0.40
CA SER A 166 16.31 -0.95 -0.34
C SER A 166 15.66 -0.42 0.94
N PHE A 167 14.54 -1.01 1.36
CA PHE A 167 13.90 -0.64 2.61
C PHE A 167 14.72 -1.06 3.83
N GLN A 168 15.33 -2.24 3.82
CA GLN A 168 16.20 -2.70 4.91
C GLN A 168 17.38 -1.74 5.15
N GLN A 169 18.00 -1.25 4.07
CA GLN A 169 19.07 -0.25 4.15
C GLN A 169 18.58 1.07 4.78
N VAL A 170 17.39 1.54 4.39
CA VAL A 170 16.79 2.74 4.98
C VAL A 170 16.52 2.53 6.47
N ALA A 171 15.89 1.42 6.86
CA ALA A 171 15.58 1.13 8.26
C ALA A 171 16.85 1.09 9.12
N GLN A 172 17.91 0.45 8.62
CA GLN A 172 19.21 0.42 9.30
C GLN A 172 19.82 1.82 9.41
N SER A 173 19.80 2.62 8.35
CA SER A 173 20.28 4.00 8.37
C SER A 173 19.52 4.86 9.39
N LYS A 174 18.19 4.72 9.46
CA LYS A 174 17.35 5.43 10.43
C LYS A 174 17.68 5.04 11.87
N LEU A 175 17.91 3.75 12.15
CA LEU A 175 18.35 3.29 13.46
C LEU A 175 19.69 3.94 13.86
N MET A 176 20.68 3.90 12.97
CA MET A 176 22.01 4.45 13.25
C MET A 176 21.98 5.98 13.47
N SER A 177 21.08 6.71 12.81
CA SER A 177 20.92 8.15 12.99
C SER A 177 20.42 8.57 14.39
N CYS A 178 19.90 7.62 15.17
CA CYS A 178 19.35 7.85 16.49
C CYS A 178 20.30 7.42 17.63
N VAL A 179 21.44 6.81 17.31
CA VAL A 179 22.44 6.38 18.31
C VAL A 179 22.97 7.61 19.06
N GLY A 180 22.97 7.52 20.39
CA GLY A 180 23.41 8.62 21.27
C GLY A 180 22.28 9.55 21.76
N ARG A 181 21.02 9.30 21.40
CA ARG A 181 19.85 9.89 22.07
C ARG A 181 19.52 9.20 23.40
#